data_AF-A0AAD9Y4E8-F1
#
_entry.id   AF-A0AAD9Y4E8-F1
#
_cell.length_a   1.000
_cell.length_b   1.000
_cell.length_c   1.000
_cell.angle_alpha   90.00
_cell.angle_beta   90.00
_cell.angle_gamma   90.00
#
_symmetry.space_group_name_H-M   'P 1'
#
loop_
_entity.id
_entity.type
_entity.pdbx_description
1 polymer ?
#
loop_
_entity_poly.entity_id
_entity_poly.type
_entity_poly.pdbx_seq_one_letter_code
_entity_poly.pdbx_strand_id
1 'polypeptide(L)'
;MFLSASGRQEEVPLCSGGLKADDAVLSYARKQEALVQDLRLQIETLQRENDVLREEEITNSEAMAYCVFHWIVENLHSDDISEPGYYEDTPNEDAPTYLSAPTWDLDNGELYLKAHSRVFDPQDYLLRESNVAFAVFKFYMAEHRQTTVRDAWKSNLPLPCPEPFKEIIQLVSGHMVAALRSFLDFRKLQPPNAPEVVKPSQIHSPFLWRYHRRDLDSSLLPQPQAGLMAMLLQWIDAGFSSLYEKADSQFERGVVSYDTVLSRARARPRSPALPEQLPRSGSAGSTILL
;
A
#
# COMPACT_ATOMS: atom_id res chain seq x y z
N MET A 1 86.15 -80.79 33.55
CA MET A 1 85.27 -79.59 33.50
C MET A 1 85.75 -78.79 32.30
N PHE A 2 84.98 -78.47 31.26
CA PHE A 2 83.58 -78.06 31.18
C PHE A 2 82.89 -78.65 29.93
N LEU A 3 81.57 -78.79 30.05
CA LEU A 3 80.62 -79.26 29.05
C LEU A 3 80.37 -78.20 27.98
N SER A 4 80.23 -78.63 26.73
CA SER A 4 79.70 -77.84 25.62
C SER A 4 78.17 -78.01 25.60
N ALA A 5 77.43 -76.90 25.65
CA ALA A 5 75.98 -76.89 25.57
C ALA A 5 75.50 -75.89 24.51
N SER A 6 74.57 -76.39 23.70
CA SER A 6 73.85 -75.78 22.60
C SER A 6 73.06 -74.55 23.03
N GLY A 7 73.16 -73.45 22.27
CA GLY A 7 72.35 -72.25 22.41
C GLY A 7 71.41 -72.07 21.23
N ARG A 8 70.11 -72.25 21.47
CA ARG A 8 68.99 -71.95 20.55
C ARG A 8 68.92 -70.44 20.28
N GLN A 9 68.68 -70.05 19.03
CA GLN A 9 68.16 -68.73 18.68
C GLN A 9 66.67 -68.67 19.04
N GLU A 10 66.30 -67.76 19.94
CA GLU A 10 64.93 -67.29 20.13
C GLU A 10 64.63 -66.17 19.13
N GLU A 11 63.63 -66.38 18.28
CA GLU A 11 63.00 -65.32 17.50
C GLU A 11 62.15 -64.44 18.43
N VAL A 12 62.46 -63.15 18.46
CA VAL A 12 61.66 -62.13 19.15
C VAL A 12 60.56 -61.65 18.19
N PRO A 13 59.26 -61.69 18.55
CA PRO A 13 58.21 -61.21 17.69
C PRO A 13 58.17 -59.67 17.69
N LEU A 14 58.26 -59.07 16.51
CA LEU A 14 58.06 -57.63 16.29
C LEU A 14 56.60 -57.24 16.61
N CYS A 15 56.42 -56.40 17.63
CA CYS A 15 55.14 -55.81 18.01
C CYS A 15 54.57 -54.90 16.91
N SER A 16 53.52 -55.35 16.23
CA SER A 16 52.74 -54.63 15.21
C SER A 16 51.64 -53.73 15.82
N GLY A 17 52.01 -52.85 16.76
CA GLY A 17 51.06 -52.00 17.52
C GLY A 17 50.95 -50.52 17.09
N GLY A 18 51.91 -49.99 16.33
CA GLY A 18 52.03 -48.54 16.07
C GLY A 18 51.11 -47.98 14.97
N LEU A 19 50.72 -48.79 13.97
CA LEU A 19 50.04 -48.30 12.76
C LEU A 19 48.56 -47.92 12.94
N LYS A 20 47.88 -48.40 14.00
CA LYS A 20 46.44 -48.15 14.20
C LYS A 20 46.14 -46.85 14.95
N ALA A 21 47.07 -46.37 15.76
CA ALA A 21 46.88 -45.13 16.54
C ALA A 21 46.99 -43.89 15.65
N ASP A 22 47.94 -43.88 14.72
CA ASP A 22 48.18 -42.77 13.81
C ASP A 22 47.02 -42.56 12.82
N ASP A 23 46.39 -43.65 12.38
CA ASP A 23 45.27 -43.62 11.43
C ASP A 23 43.98 -43.06 12.07
N ALA A 24 43.76 -43.36 13.35
CA ALA A 24 42.66 -42.79 14.13
C ALA A 24 42.85 -41.28 14.39
N VAL A 25 44.07 -40.85 14.66
CA VAL A 25 44.43 -39.43 14.85
C VAL A 25 44.26 -38.65 13.55
N LEU A 26 44.71 -39.20 12.42
CA LEU A 26 44.52 -38.59 11.10
C LEU A 26 43.05 -38.51 10.68
N SER A 27 42.27 -39.55 10.97
CA SER A 27 40.82 -39.56 10.75
C SER A 27 40.10 -38.48 11.57
N TYR A 28 40.49 -38.31 12.83
CA TYR A 28 39.94 -37.26 13.70
C TYR A 28 40.31 -35.85 13.21
N ALA A 29 41.58 -35.64 12.82
CA ALA A 29 42.03 -34.36 12.29
C ALA A 29 41.27 -33.95 11.02
N ARG A 30 41.05 -34.88 10.08
CA ARG A 30 40.27 -34.63 8.85
C ARG A 30 38.81 -34.27 9.15
N LYS A 31 38.20 -34.91 10.16
CA LYS A 31 36.83 -34.57 10.58
C LYS A 31 36.74 -33.18 11.21
N GLN A 32 37.73 -32.80 12.02
CA GLN A 32 37.82 -31.46 12.60
C GLN A 32 38.02 -30.40 11.50
N GLU A 33 38.87 -30.69 10.52
CA GLU A 33 39.10 -29.79 9.39
C GLU A 33 37.83 -29.61 8.54
N ALA A 34 37.09 -30.67 8.26
CA ALA A 34 35.81 -30.60 7.55
C ALA A 34 34.78 -29.75 8.31
N LEU A 35 34.67 -29.91 9.63
CA LEU A 35 33.77 -29.12 10.47
C LEU A 35 34.15 -27.64 10.47
N VAL A 36 35.45 -27.32 10.53
CA VAL A 36 35.93 -25.93 10.50
C VAL A 36 35.64 -25.28 9.15
N GLN A 37 35.76 -26.03 8.04
CA GLN A 37 35.41 -25.52 6.72
C GLN A 37 33.90 -25.26 6.58
N ASP A 38 33.07 -26.16 7.09
CA ASP A 38 31.61 -26.01 7.10
C ASP A 38 31.17 -24.77 7.91
N LEU A 39 31.72 -24.61 9.11
CA LEU A 39 31.45 -23.43 9.95
C LEU A 39 31.90 -22.12 9.29
N ARG A 40 33.05 -22.11 8.59
CA ARG A 40 33.50 -20.93 7.85
C ARG A 40 32.52 -20.55 6.75
N LEU A 41 32.04 -21.53 5.99
CA LEU A 41 31.10 -21.33 4.91
C LEU A 41 29.75 -20.81 5.43
N GLN A 42 29.32 -21.31 6.59
CA GLN A 42 28.13 -20.81 7.28
C GLN A 42 28.30 -19.37 7.78
N ILE A 43 29.47 -19.04 8.36
CA ILE A 43 29.77 -17.66 8.79
C ILE A 43 29.78 -16.71 7.59
N GLU A 44 30.40 -17.07 6.47
CA GLU A 44 30.39 -16.24 5.26
C GLU A 44 28.97 -16.06 4.70
N THR A 45 28.14 -17.08 4.77
CA THR A 45 26.73 -17.00 4.35
C THR A 45 25.95 -16.05 5.25
N LEU A 46 26.08 -16.19 6.57
CA LEU A 46 25.44 -15.32 7.54
C LEU A 46 25.97 -13.88 7.50
N GLN A 47 27.25 -13.68 7.18
CA GLN A 47 27.83 -12.36 6.97
C GLN A 47 27.24 -11.70 5.73
N ARG A 48 27.13 -12.44 4.62
CA ARG A 48 26.48 -11.94 3.40
C ARG A 48 25.01 -11.60 3.63
N GLU A 49 24.28 -12.45 4.36
CA GLU A 49 22.90 -12.16 4.76
C GLU A 49 22.81 -10.93 5.66
N ASN A 50 23.70 -10.78 6.65
CA ASN A 50 23.74 -9.59 7.49
C ASN A 50 24.13 -8.32 6.72
N ASP A 51 25.00 -8.41 5.74
CA ASP A 51 25.38 -7.26 4.90
C ASP A 51 24.19 -6.82 4.04
N VAL A 52 23.43 -7.77 3.47
CA VAL A 52 22.15 -7.48 2.78
C VAL A 52 21.15 -6.84 3.74
N LEU A 53 20.96 -7.42 4.93
CA LEU A 53 20.03 -6.88 5.94
C LEU A 53 20.45 -5.49 6.42
N ARG A 54 21.76 -5.20 6.49
CA ARG A 54 22.29 -3.88 6.86
C ARG A 54 22.13 -2.86 5.74
N GLU A 55 22.33 -3.26 4.49
CA GLU A 55 22.01 -2.39 3.34
C GLU A 55 20.52 -2.08 3.29
N GLU A 56 19.66 -3.08 3.54
CA GLU A 56 18.21 -2.90 3.69
C GLU A 56 17.87 -2.01 4.90
N GLU A 57 18.58 -2.14 6.02
CA GLU A 57 18.42 -1.32 7.22
C GLU A 57 18.89 0.13 7.00
N ILE A 58 19.95 0.35 6.24
CA ILE A 58 20.42 1.69 5.83
C ILE A 58 19.41 2.33 4.88
N THR A 59 18.82 1.58 3.95
CA THR A 59 17.69 2.09 3.15
C THR A 59 16.42 2.32 3.97
N ASN A 60 16.26 1.62 5.11
CA ASN A 60 15.21 1.90 6.10
C ASN A 60 15.56 3.04 7.07
N SER A 61 16.82 3.48 7.12
CA SER A 61 17.29 4.56 8.01
C SER A 61 16.98 5.95 7.46
N GLU A 62 16.77 6.10 6.16
CA GLU A 62 16.05 7.26 5.63
C GLU A 62 14.57 7.05 5.91
N ALA A 63 14.02 7.82 6.86
CA ALA A 63 12.61 7.77 7.18
C ALA A 63 11.80 7.98 5.89
N MET A 64 11.11 6.93 5.44
CA MET A 64 10.26 6.99 4.26
C MET A 64 9.25 8.14 4.43
N ALA A 65 9.09 8.94 3.39
CA ALA A 65 8.21 10.10 3.34
C ALA A 65 7.02 9.84 2.41
N TYR A 66 6.12 10.82 2.34
CA TYR A 66 5.09 10.88 1.30
C TYR A 66 5.15 12.24 0.61
N CYS A 67 4.72 12.30 -0.65
CA CYS A 67 4.61 13.54 -1.41
C CYS A 67 3.15 13.90 -1.66
N VAL A 68 2.86 15.20 -1.77
CA VAL A 68 1.52 15.71 -2.11
C VAL A 68 1.62 16.51 -3.39
N PHE A 69 0.82 16.12 -4.37
CA PHE A 69 0.67 16.80 -5.64
C PHE A 69 -0.72 17.41 -5.74
N HIS A 70 -0.79 18.61 -6.29
CA HIS A 70 -2.01 19.38 -6.47
C HIS A 70 -2.27 19.58 -7.95
N TRP A 71 -3.51 19.31 -8.36
CA TRP A 71 -3.95 19.30 -9.74
C TRP A 71 -5.14 20.23 -9.88
N ILE A 72 -5.02 21.24 -10.75
CA ILE A 72 -6.14 22.12 -11.10
C ILE A 72 -6.74 21.58 -12.39
N VAL A 73 -7.98 21.11 -12.31
CA VAL A 73 -8.74 20.68 -13.47
C VAL A 73 -9.32 21.94 -14.10
N GLU A 74 -8.71 22.39 -15.19
CA GLU A 74 -9.27 23.45 -16.03
C GLU A 74 -10.49 22.89 -16.77
N ASN A 75 -11.54 23.70 -16.93
CA ASN A 75 -12.75 23.32 -17.66
C ASN A 75 -12.39 22.87 -19.08
N LEU A 76 -12.29 21.55 -19.28
CA LEU A 76 -12.51 20.97 -20.60
C LEU A 76 -13.88 21.47 -21.03
N HIS A 77 -13.92 22.19 -22.16
CA HIS A 77 -15.13 22.79 -22.68
C HIS A 77 -16.27 21.76 -22.67
N SER A 78 -17.45 22.19 -22.22
CA SER A 78 -18.65 21.37 -22.00
C SER A 78 -19.15 20.57 -23.21
N ASP A 79 -18.53 20.73 -24.37
CA ASP A 79 -18.98 20.14 -25.63
C ASP A 79 -18.39 18.74 -25.89
N ASP A 80 -17.42 18.29 -25.09
CA ASP A 80 -16.83 16.94 -25.15
C ASP A 80 -17.16 16.07 -23.92
N ILE A 81 -18.25 16.37 -23.23
CA ILE A 81 -18.78 15.51 -22.16
C ILE A 81 -19.50 14.31 -22.80
N SER A 82 -18.70 13.35 -23.26
CA SER A 82 -19.10 11.96 -23.10
C SER A 82 -19.35 11.73 -21.61
N GLU A 83 -20.46 11.07 -21.28
CA GLU A 83 -21.01 10.85 -19.94
C GLU A 83 -20.03 10.94 -18.74
N PRO A 84 -20.46 11.47 -17.57
CA PRO A 84 -19.65 11.58 -16.35
C PRO A 84 -19.40 10.21 -15.68
N GLY A 85 -18.77 9.29 -16.42
CA GLY A 85 -18.60 7.89 -16.06
C GLY A 85 -17.20 7.34 -16.27
N TYR A 86 -16.34 7.95 -17.08
CA TYR A 86 -15.00 7.42 -17.37
C TYR A 86 -14.00 8.54 -17.65
N TYR A 87 -13.58 9.28 -16.62
CA TYR A 87 -12.25 9.88 -16.68
C TYR A 87 -11.28 8.71 -16.54
N GLU A 88 -10.41 8.46 -17.52
CA GLU A 88 -9.30 7.52 -17.32
C GLU A 88 -8.58 7.93 -16.03
N ASP A 89 -8.56 7.01 -15.07
CA ASP A 89 -8.15 7.24 -13.67
C ASP A 89 -6.65 7.53 -13.51
N THR A 90 -5.95 7.71 -14.62
CA THR A 90 -4.55 8.09 -14.65
C THR A 90 -4.44 9.60 -14.85
N PRO A 91 -3.65 10.30 -14.02
CA PRO A 91 -3.26 11.66 -14.32
C PRO A 91 -2.80 11.78 -15.78
N ASN A 92 -3.48 12.59 -16.61
CA ASN A 92 -3.04 12.88 -17.98
C ASN A 92 -1.62 13.45 -17.89
N GLU A 93 -0.65 12.87 -18.60
CA GLU A 93 0.78 13.26 -18.50
C GLU A 93 0.99 14.77 -18.75
N ASP A 94 0.08 15.41 -19.50
CA ASP A 94 0.14 16.83 -19.83
C ASP A 94 -0.54 17.76 -18.82
N ALA A 95 -1.33 17.23 -17.87
CA ALA A 95 -2.07 18.06 -16.93
C ALA A 95 -1.13 18.72 -15.89
N PRO A 96 -1.28 20.04 -15.65
CA PRO A 96 -0.35 20.77 -14.81
C PRO A 96 -0.42 20.29 -13.35
N THR A 97 0.71 19.75 -12.87
CA THR A 97 0.89 19.26 -11.50
C THR A 97 1.69 20.26 -10.68
N TYR A 98 1.37 20.41 -9.40
CA TYR A 98 2.00 21.38 -8.50
C TYR A 98 2.35 20.78 -7.14
N LEU A 99 3.40 21.29 -6.48
CA LEU A 99 3.77 20.90 -5.11
C LEU A 99 3.09 21.76 -4.03
N SER A 100 2.56 22.93 -4.39
CA SER A 100 1.84 23.79 -3.47
C SER A 100 0.33 23.72 -3.71
N ALA A 101 -0.44 23.76 -2.62
CA ALA A 101 -1.90 23.87 -2.71
C ALA A 101 -2.31 25.12 -3.49
N PRO A 102 -3.38 25.04 -4.31
CA PRO A 102 -3.87 26.20 -5.04
C PRO A 102 -4.49 27.22 -4.08
N THR A 103 -4.55 28.46 -4.55
CA THR A 103 -5.20 29.59 -3.91
C THR A 103 -6.18 30.22 -4.89
N TRP A 104 -7.16 30.96 -4.36
CA TRP A 104 -8.03 31.78 -5.20
C TRP A 104 -7.28 33.02 -5.66
N ASP A 105 -7.37 33.31 -6.95
CA ASP A 105 -6.89 34.55 -7.55
C ASP A 105 -8.05 35.20 -8.34
N LEU A 106 -7.92 36.49 -8.64
CA LEU A 106 -8.96 37.29 -9.31
C LEU A 106 -8.41 37.82 -10.63
N ASP A 107 -9.03 37.42 -11.74
CA ASP A 107 -8.72 37.97 -13.05
C ASP A 107 -10.02 38.38 -13.75
N ASN A 108 -10.04 39.59 -14.31
CA ASN A 108 -11.20 40.18 -14.99
C ASN A 108 -12.54 40.12 -14.20
N GLY A 109 -12.47 40.11 -12.86
CA GLY A 109 -13.65 40.01 -12.00
C GLY A 109 -14.16 38.58 -11.78
N GLU A 110 -13.49 37.58 -12.33
CA GLU A 110 -13.77 36.16 -12.12
C GLU A 110 -12.72 35.52 -11.21
N LEU A 111 -13.20 34.69 -10.27
CA LEU A 111 -12.32 33.94 -9.37
C LEU A 111 -11.87 32.65 -10.04
N TYR A 112 -10.57 32.40 -10.01
CA TYR A 112 -9.96 31.20 -10.55
C TYR A 112 -8.94 30.61 -9.56
N LEU A 113 -8.56 29.36 -9.80
CA LEU A 113 -7.56 28.67 -8.99
C LEU A 113 -6.17 28.87 -9.58
N LYS A 114 -5.20 29.17 -8.72
CA LYS A 114 -3.80 29.34 -9.09
C LYS A 114 -2.91 28.59 -8.12
N ALA A 115 -1.98 27.81 -8.67
CA ALA A 115 -0.97 27.09 -7.92
C ALA A 115 0.44 27.50 -8.37
N HIS A 116 1.41 27.24 -7.51
CA HIS A 116 2.83 27.51 -7.74
C HIS A 116 3.64 26.20 -7.69
N SER A 117 4.92 26.28 -8.04
CA SER A 117 5.83 25.12 -7.99
C SER A 117 5.38 23.96 -8.89
N ARG A 118 5.30 24.24 -10.19
CA ARG A 118 4.90 23.25 -11.21
C ARG A 118 5.92 22.11 -11.30
N VAL A 119 5.41 20.89 -11.37
CA VAL A 119 6.15 19.66 -11.67
C VAL A 119 5.68 19.19 -13.04
N PHE A 120 6.62 19.04 -13.98
CA PHE A 120 6.31 18.66 -15.35
C PHE A 120 6.06 17.16 -15.50
N ASP A 121 6.85 16.34 -14.81
CA ASP A 121 6.68 14.90 -14.78
C ASP A 121 6.68 14.42 -13.32
N PRO A 122 5.48 14.19 -12.75
CA PRO A 122 5.35 13.70 -11.38
C PRO A 122 5.94 12.30 -11.19
N GLN A 123 5.95 11.46 -12.23
CA GLN A 123 6.49 10.10 -12.11
C GLN A 123 8.01 10.14 -12.09
N ASP A 124 8.65 10.90 -12.99
CA ASP A 124 10.10 11.13 -12.95
C ASP A 124 10.53 11.82 -11.64
N TYR A 125 9.73 12.76 -11.13
CA TYR A 125 9.96 13.35 -9.81
C TYR A 125 10.01 12.27 -8.71
N LEU A 126 9.01 11.39 -8.67
CA LEU A 126 8.95 10.30 -7.69
C LEU A 126 10.05 9.26 -7.87
N LEU A 127 10.52 9.02 -9.10
CA LEU A 127 11.63 8.10 -9.37
C LEU A 127 12.98 8.64 -8.86
N ARG A 128 13.15 9.97 -8.83
CA ARG A 128 14.36 10.62 -8.30
C ARG A 128 14.39 10.65 -6.79
N GLU A 129 13.23 10.70 -6.15
CA GLU A 129 13.09 10.69 -4.69
C GLU A 129 12.99 9.25 -4.16
N SER A 130 14.14 8.64 -3.84
CA SER A 130 14.23 7.23 -3.44
C SER A 130 13.52 6.87 -2.13
N ASN A 131 13.15 7.86 -1.33
CA ASN A 131 12.57 7.69 0.01
C ASN A 131 11.05 7.94 0.07
N VAL A 132 10.33 7.91 -1.06
CA VAL A 132 8.88 8.14 -1.07
C VAL A 132 8.10 6.81 -1.01
N ALA A 133 7.34 6.61 0.07
CA ALA A 133 6.47 5.45 0.24
C ALA A 133 5.20 5.53 -0.62
N PHE A 134 4.55 6.69 -0.64
CA PHE A 134 3.35 6.95 -1.43
C PHE A 134 3.22 8.44 -1.79
N ALA A 135 2.44 8.71 -2.83
CA ALA A 135 2.11 10.05 -3.29
C ALA A 135 0.60 10.29 -3.18
N VAL A 136 0.21 11.51 -2.82
CA VAL A 136 -1.19 11.92 -2.72
C VAL A 136 -1.48 12.97 -3.78
N PHE A 137 -2.39 12.65 -4.69
CA PHE A 137 -2.87 13.55 -5.73
C PHE A 137 -4.19 14.16 -5.30
N LYS A 138 -4.21 15.49 -5.14
CA LYS A 138 -5.39 16.28 -4.80
C LYS A 138 -5.88 17.03 -6.02
N PHE A 139 -7.14 16.81 -6.39
CA PHE A 139 -7.75 17.39 -7.58
C PHE A 139 -8.71 18.51 -7.17
N TYR A 140 -8.52 19.67 -7.77
CA TYR A 140 -9.26 20.90 -7.52
C TYR A 140 -9.97 21.34 -8.79
N MET A 141 -11.14 21.94 -8.61
CA MET A 141 -11.96 22.48 -9.69
C MET A 141 -12.61 23.76 -9.17
N ALA A 142 -12.60 24.84 -9.96
CA ALA A 142 -13.09 26.15 -9.51
C ALA A 142 -14.60 26.14 -9.22
N GLU A 143 -15.33 25.25 -9.90
CA GLU A 143 -16.75 25.00 -9.76
C GLU A 143 -17.07 24.29 -8.43
N HIS A 144 -16.09 23.58 -7.86
CA HIS A 144 -16.28 22.89 -6.59
C HIS A 144 -16.47 23.91 -5.46
N ARG A 145 -17.65 23.88 -4.83
CA ARG A 145 -18.08 24.86 -3.80
C ARG A 145 -18.11 26.30 -4.26
N GLN A 146 -18.34 26.52 -5.55
CA GLN A 146 -18.43 27.87 -6.14
C GLN A 146 -19.48 28.75 -5.44
N THR A 147 -20.58 28.19 -4.94
CA THR A 147 -21.60 28.94 -4.18
C THR A 147 -21.03 29.55 -2.90
N THR A 148 -20.38 28.75 -2.06
CA THR A 148 -19.74 29.20 -0.83
C THR A 148 -18.68 30.27 -1.08
N VAL A 149 -17.87 30.09 -2.13
CA VAL A 149 -16.82 31.04 -2.53
C VAL A 149 -17.43 32.36 -3.01
N ARG A 150 -18.46 32.30 -3.87
CA ARG A 150 -19.17 33.49 -4.37
C ARG A 150 -19.90 34.22 -3.25
N ASP A 151 -20.47 33.51 -2.29
CA ASP A 151 -21.18 34.12 -1.16
C ASP A 151 -20.20 34.84 -0.22
N ALA A 152 -19.04 34.23 0.05
CA ALA A 152 -17.97 34.87 0.81
C ALA A 152 -17.46 36.13 0.09
N TRP A 153 -17.22 36.03 -1.22
CA TRP A 153 -16.81 37.16 -2.06
C TRP A 153 -17.82 38.31 -2.03
N LYS A 154 -19.10 38.03 -2.30
CA LYS A 154 -20.18 39.03 -2.28
C LYS A 154 -20.37 39.68 -0.91
N SER A 155 -20.08 38.93 0.15
CA SER A 155 -20.20 39.39 1.53
C SER A 155 -18.94 40.10 2.05
N ASN A 156 -17.92 40.32 1.20
CA ASN A 156 -16.60 40.83 1.58
C ASN A 156 -15.96 40.06 2.74
N LEU A 157 -16.19 38.74 2.80
CA LEU A 157 -15.55 37.85 3.75
C LEU A 157 -14.28 37.26 3.13
N PRO A 158 -13.31 36.81 3.95
CA PRO A 158 -12.16 36.06 3.47
C PRO A 158 -12.62 34.85 2.64
N LEU A 159 -12.00 34.65 1.47
CA LEU A 159 -12.30 33.49 0.64
C LEU A 159 -11.85 32.23 1.38
N PRO A 160 -12.68 31.17 1.41
CA PRO A 160 -12.28 29.90 2.00
C PRO A 160 -11.11 29.31 1.21
N CYS A 161 -10.22 28.57 1.87
CA CYS A 161 -9.18 27.82 1.18
C CYS A 161 -9.80 26.87 0.16
N PRO A 162 -9.24 26.74 -1.06
CA PRO A 162 -9.70 25.74 -2.02
C PRO A 162 -9.66 24.34 -1.43
N GLU A 163 -10.74 23.58 -1.60
CA GLU A 163 -10.83 22.20 -1.16
C GLU A 163 -10.80 21.26 -2.37
N PRO A 164 -10.06 20.13 -2.29
CA PRO A 164 -10.06 19.16 -3.37
C PRO A 164 -11.40 18.44 -3.44
N PHE A 165 -11.90 18.19 -4.64
CA PHE A 165 -13.13 17.41 -4.85
C PHE A 165 -12.84 15.90 -4.95
N LYS A 166 -11.60 15.52 -5.28
CA LYS A 166 -11.13 14.13 -5.41
C LYS A 166 -9.71 14.05 -4.86
N GLU A 167 -9.40 12.94 -4.19
CA GLU A 167 -8.03 12.60 -3.81
C GLU A 167 -7.71 11.15 -4.26
N ILE A 168 -6.48 10.91 -4.68
CA ILE A 168 -5.97 9.59 -5.05
C ILE A 168 -4.63 9.40 -4.33
N ILE A 169 -4.45 8.24 -3.70
CA ILE A 169 -3.18 7.81 -3.14
C ILE A 169 -2.56 6.80 -4.10
N GLN A 170 -1.37 7.13 -4.62
CA GLN A 170 -0.55 6.21 -5.40
C GLN A 170 0.53 5.62 -4.49
N LEU A 171 0.59 4.29 -4.39
CA LEU A 171 1.69 3.64 -3.68
C LEU A 171 2.92 3.61 -4.58
N VAL A 172 4.03 4.15 -4.10
CA VAL A 172 5.26 4.33 -4.88
C VAL A 172 6.25 3.22 -4.56
N SER A 173 6.51 2.98 -3.27
CA SER A 173 7.49 1.97 -2.87
C SER A 173 6.91 0.55 -2.83
N GLY A 174 7.72 -0.43 -3.24
CA GLY A 174 7.36 -1.84 -3.13
C GLY A 174 7.08 -2.28 -1.69
N HIS A 175 7.80 -1.70 -0.71
CA HIS A 175 7.57 -1.93 0.71
C HIS A 175 6.19 -1.45 1.16
N MET A 176 5.74 -0.28 0.69
CA MET A 176 4.41 0.24 1.00
C MET A 176 3.30 -0.62 0.38
N VAL A 177 3.49 -1.09 -0.86
CA VAL A 177 2.56 -2.03 -1.52
C VAL A 177 2.48 -3.35 -0.75
N ALA A 178 3.61 -3.90 -0.32
CA ALA A 178 3.65 -5.13 0.46
C ALA A 178 2.97 -4.93 1.83
N ALA A 179 3.25 -3.82 2.52
CA ALA A 179 2.65 -3.50 3.81
C ALA A 179 1.12 -3.38 3.70
N LEU A 180 0.59 -2.71 2.68
CA LEU A 180 -0.86 -2.63 2.47
C LEU A 180 -1.46 -4.00 2.19
N ARG A 181 -0.83 -4.83 1.37
CA ARG A 181 -1.32 -6.20 1.10
C ARG A 181 -1.38 -7.02 2.39
N SER A 182 -0.31 -7.02 3.17
CA SER A 182 -0.26 -7.71 4.47
C SER A 182 -1.32 -7.17 5.45
N PHE A 183 -1.57 -5.86 5.44
CA PHE A 183 -2.64 -5.25 6.22
C PHE A 183 -4.03 -5.73 5.77
N LEU A 184 -4.26 -5.79 4.47
CA LEU A 184 -5.54 -6.20 3.89
C LEU A 184 -5.82 -7.70 4.10
N ASP A 185 -4.77 -8.52 4.10
CA ASP A 185 -4.81 -9.96 4.32
C ASP A 185 -5.07 -10.36 5.78
N PHE A 186 -5.09 -9.41 6.72
CA PHE A 186 -5.51 -9.65 8.09
C PHE A 186 -7.02 -9.97 8.14
N ARG A 187 -7.34 -11.23 7.82
CA ARG A 187 -8.66 -11.75 7.46
C ARG A 187 -9.69 -11.80 8.57
N LYS A 188 -9.31 -11.52 9.83
CA LYS A 188 -10.19 -11.84 10.96
C LYS A 188 -11.46 -11.00 11.05
N LEU A 189 -11.61 -9.91 10.29
CA LEU A 189 -12.69 -8.94 10.53
C LEU A 189 -13.25 -8.28 9.26
N GLN A 190 -13.13 -8.86 8.06
CA GLN A 190 -13.73 -8.19 6.89
C GLN A 190 -15.27 -8.28 6.95
N PRO A 191 -16.00 -7.16 7.02
CA PRO A 191 -17.45 -7.18 6.85
C PRO A 191 -17.77 -7.82 5.49
N PRO A 192 -18.81 -8.66 5.37
CA PRO A 192 -19.14 -9.36 4.13
C PRO A 192 -19.42 -8.44 2.94
N ASN A 193 -19.61 -7.13 3.19
CA ASN A 193 -19.87 -6.11 2.16
C ASN A 193 -18.77 -5.02 2.10
N ALA A 194 -17.61 -5.23 2.71
CA ALA A 194 -16.55 -4.24 2.65
C ALA A 194 -15.96 -4.18 1.23
N PRO A 195 -15.87 -2.99 0.62
CA PRO A 195 -15.31 -2.84 -0.71
C PRO A 195 -13.85 -3.30 -0.73
N GLU A 196 -13.51 -4.08 -1.75
CA GLU A 196 -12.16 -4.55 -1.98
C GLU A 196 -11.31 -3.42 -2.56
N VAL A 197 -10.02 -3.40 -2.20
CA VAL A 197 -9.05 -2.53 -2.87
C VAL A 197 -8.66 -3.20 -4.18
N VAL A 198 -9.41 -2.90 -5.24
CA VAL A 198 -9.25 -3.53 -6.57
C VAL A 198 -7.88 -3.24 -7.18
N LYS A 199 -7.31 -2.06 -6.91
CA LYS A 199 -5.98 -1.63 -7.37
C LYS A 199 -5.16 -1.16 -6.17
N PRO A 200 -4.34 -2.01 -5.55
CA PRO A 200 -3.52 -1.61 -4.40
C PRO A 200 -2.56 -0.45 -4.71
N SER A 201 -2.15 -0.31 -5.98
CA SER A 201 -1.27 0.77 -6.43
C SER A 201 -1.94 2.14 -6.49
N GLN A 202 -3.28 2.21 -6.57
CA GLN A 202 -4.03 3.46 -6.66
C GLN A 202 -5.34 3.35 -5.87
N ILE A 203 -5.40 4.12 -4.79
CA ILE A 203 -6.50 4.09 -3.84
C ILE A 203 -7.24 5.41 -3.93
N HIS A 204 -8.55 5.35 -4.14
CA HIS A 204 -9.35 6.55 -4.35
C HIS A 204 -10.07 6.98 -3.08
N SER A 205 -10.19 8.29 -2.88
CA SER A 205 -11.08 8.85 -1.87
C SER A 205 -12.55 8.44 -2.18
N PRO A 206 -13.39 8.25 -1.14
CA PRO A 206 -13.15 8.50 0.28
C PRO A 206 -12.58 7.28 1.03
N PHE A 207 -11.72 6.47 0.40
CA PHE A 207 -10.99 5.37 1.05
C PHE A 207 -11.88 4.40 1.84
N LEU A 208 -12.98 3.95 1.20
CA LEU A 208 -14.02 3.15 1.86
C LEU A 208 -13.49 1.89 2.56
N TRP A 209 -12.42 1.27 2.05
CA TRP A 209 -11.77 0.14 2.71
C TRP A 209 -11.33 0.48 4.14
N ARG A 210 -10.84 1.72 4.37
CA ARG A 210 -10.44 2.20 5.69
C ARG A 210 -11.66 2.49 6.55
N TYR A 211 -12.70 3.12 6.00
CA TYR A 211 -13.96 3.36 6.73
C TYR A 211 -14.53 2.06 7.35
N HIS A 212 -14.49 0.97 6.60
CA HIS A 212 -14.97 -0.36 7.03
C HIS A 212 -14.00 -1.13 7.94
N ARG A 213 -12.77 -0.64 8.13
CA ARG A 213 -11.71 -1.29 8.91
C ARG A 213 -11.06 -0.29 9.88
N ARG A 214 -11.84 0.63 10.44
CA ARG A 214 -11.35 1.66 11.37
C ARG A 214 -10.85 1.09 12.70
N ASP A 215 -11.32 -0.11 13.05
CA ASP A 215 -10.90 -0.89 14.23
C ASP A 215 -9.53 -1.56 14.07
N LEU A 216 -9.04 -1.70 12.83
CA LEU A 216 -7.72 -2.26 12.57
C LEU A 216 -6.63 -1.21 12.76
N ASP A 217 -5.59 -1.61 13.49
CA ASP A 217 -4.42 -0.81 13.79
C ASP A 217 -3.18 -1.34 13.04
N SER A 218 -2.31 -0.42 12.62
CA SER A 218 -1.05 -0.75 11.94
C SER A 218 -0.10 -1.65 12.77
N SER A 219 -0.20 -1.63 14.10
CA SER A 219 0.58 -2.45 15.04
C SER A 219 0.32 -3.96 14.91
N LEU A 220 -0.70 -4.36 14.16
CA LEU A 220 -0.94 -5.75 13.79
C LEU A 220 0.13 -6.31 12.83
N LEU A 221 0.91 -5.42 12.20
CA LEU A 221 2.00 -5.80 11.30
C LEU A 221 3.37 -5.80 12.01
N PRO A 222 4.33 -6.60 11.53
CA PRO A 222 5.72 -6.48 11.97
C PRO A 222 6.35 -5.17 11.50
N GLN A 223 7.38 -4.70 12.19
CA GLN A 223 8.24 -3.64 11.68
C GLN A 223 9.06 -4.17 10.48
N PRO A 224 9.32 -3.37 9.43
CA PRO A 224 9.01 -1.93 9.28
C PRO A 224 7.61 -1.62 8.70
N GLN A 225 6.83 -2.65 8.33
CA GLN A 225 5.53 -2.48 7.66
C GLN A 225 4.52 -1.72 8.51
N ALA A 226 4.56 -1.90 9.84
CA ALA A 226 3.70 -1.18 10.77
C ALA A 226 3.90 0.34 10.67
N GLY A 227 5.15 0.82 10.58
CA GLY A 227 5.46 2.25 10.43
C GLY A 227 4.93 2.84 9.11
N LEU A 228 5.10 2.11 8.01
CA LEU A 228 4.58 2.51 6.69
C LEU A 228 3.04 2.60 6.69
N MET A 229 2.37 1.60 7.24
CA MET A 229 0.91 1.63 7.36
C MET A 229 0.43 2.70 8.32
N ALA A 230 1.11 2.93 9.45
CA ALA A 230 0.76 3.99 10.39
C ALA A 230 0.74 5.36 9.68
N MET A 231 1.76 5.64 8.86
CA MET A 231 1.85 6.88 8.09
C MET A 231 0.68 7.04 7.10
N LEU A 232 0.36 5.98 6.34
CA LEU A 232 -0.78 6.01 5.41
C LEU A 232 -2.12 6.19 6.14
N LEU A 233 -2.35 5.43 7.21
CA LEU A 233 -3.58 5.49 7.99
C LEU A 233 -3.75 6.86 8.64
N GLN A 234 -2.67 7.42 9.19
CA GLN A 234 -2.68 8.76 9.77
C GLN A 234 -3.06 9.82 8.73
N TRP A 235 -2.54 9.73 7.51
CA TRP A 235 -2.93 10.64 6.42
C TRP A 235 -4.44 10.54 6.11
N ILE A 236 -4.94 9.32 5.93
CA ILE A 236 -6.36 9.08 5.61
C ILE A 236 -7.25 9.56 6.76
N ASP A 237 -6.94 9.18 8.00
CA ASP A 237 -7.75 9.49 9.16
C ASP A 237 -7.73 11.00 9.45
N ALA A 238 -6.62 11.70 9.26
CA ALA A 238 -6.55 13.16 9.41
C ALA A 238 -7.44 13.89 8.39
N GLY A 239 -7.55 13.38 7.16
CA GLY A 239 -8.35 14.00 6.11
C GLY A 239 -9.83 13.61 6.12
N PHE A 240 -10.18 12.42 6.60
CA PHE A 240 -11.50 11.82 6.34
C PHE A 240 -12.26 11.36 7.59
N SER A 241 -11.69 11.43 8.80
CA SER A 241 -12.38 10.99 10.02
C SER A 241 -13.72 11.71 10.25
N SER A 242 -13.77 13.03 10.04
CA SER A 242 -15.00 13.81 10.20
C SER A 242 -16.10 13.41 9.18
N LEU A 243 -15.70 13.06 7.96
CA LEU A 243 -16.61 12.53 6.94
C LEU A 243 -17.18 11.17 7.39
N TYR A 244 -16.32 10.30 7.93
CA TYR A 244 -16.72 8.99 8.42
C TYR A 244 -17.68 9.09 9.62
N GLU A 245 -17.38 9.94 10.59
CA GLU A 245 -18.25 10.19 11.75
C GLU A 245 -19.61 10.77 11.33
N LYS A 246 -19.62 11.69 10.36
CA LYS A 246 -20.87 12.23 9.79
C LYS A 246 -21.69 11.12 9.13
N ALA A 247 -21.05 10.23 8.38
CA ALA A 247 -21.72 9.09 7.76
C ALA A 247 -22.32 8.16 8.81
N ASP A 248 -21.59 7.83 9.87
CA ASP A 248 -22.10 7.01 10.99
C ASP A 248 -23.32 7.64 11.64
N SER A 249 -23.24 8.94 12.00
CA SER A 249 -24.36 9.67 12.61
C SER A 249 -25.60 9.68 11.73
N GLN A 250 -25.42 9.80 10.41
CA GLN A 250 -26.51 9.74 9.45
C GLN A 250 -27.15 8.35 9.37
N PHE A 251 -26.32 7.29 9.37
CA PHE A 251 -26.81 5.92 9.42
C PHE A 251 -27.58 5.62 10.71
N GLU A 252 -27.08 6.04 11.87
CA GLU A 252 -27.74 5.87 13.17
C GLU A 252 -29.11 6.57 13.22
N ARG A 253 -29.22 7.73 12.59
CA ARG A 253 -30.48 8.49 12.50
C ARG A 253 -31.44 7.96 11.43
N GLY A 254 -31.04 6.97 10.63
CA GLY A 254 -31.84 6.46 9.52
C GLY A 254 -32.02 7.46 8.36
N VAL A 255 -31.13 8.46 8.23
CA VAL A 255 -31.21 9.49 7.18
C VAL A 255 -30.01 9.35 6.25
N VAL A 256 -30.23 9.08 4.96
CA VAL A 256 -29.15 8.89 3.99
C VAL A 256 -29.03 10.16 3.14
N SER A 257 -27.90 10.87 3.22
CA SER A 257 -27.59 11.99 2.32
C SER A 257 -26.87 11.50 1.06
N TYR A 258 -26.75 12.35 0.03
CA TYR A 258 -26.04 11.99 -1.21
C TYR A 258 -24.61 11.48 -0.95
N ASP A 259 -23.86 12.12 -0.06
CA ASP A 259 -22.51 11.70 0.35
C ASP A 259 -22.52 10.30 1.00
N THR A 260 -23.60 9.99 1.74
CA THR A 260 -23.85 8.69 2.39
C THR A 260 -24.28 7.60 1.40
N VAL A 261 -24.92 7.96 0.29
CA VAL A 261 -25.25 7.03 -0.80
C VAL A 261 -23.99 6.69 -1.59
N LEU A 262 -23.12 7.67 -1.87
CA LEU A 262 -21.88 7.46 -2.63
C LEU A 262 -20.92 6.48 -1.91
N SER A 263 -20.88 6.51 -0.58
CA SER A 263 -20.11 5.56 0.21
C SER A 263 -20.67 4.12 0.19
N ARG A 264 -21.96 3.93 -0.12
CA ARG A 264 -22.61 2.61 -0.20
C ARG A 264 -22.79 2.08 -1.62
N ALA A 265 -22.99 2.93 -2.63
CA ALA A 265 -23.30 2.54 -4.00
C ALA A 265 -22.14 1.82 -4.71
N ARG A 266 -20.89 2.08 -4.31
CA ARG A 266 -19.69 1.43 -4.85
C ARG A 266 -19.37 0.06 -4.23
N ALA A 267 -20.15 -0.39 -3.24
CA ALA A 267 -19.93 -1.66 -2.52
C ALA A 267 -20.87 -2.80 -2.96
N ARG A 268 -21.69 -2.62 -4.01
CA ARG A 268 -22.44 -3.76 -4.59
C ARG A 268 -21.56 -4.52 -5.58
N PRO A 269 -21.20 -5.79 -5.33
CA PRO A 269 -20.80 -6.67 -6.41
C PRO A 269 -21.95 -6.79 -7.41
N ARG A 270 -21.62 -6.75 -8.71
CA ARG A 270 -22.54 -7.12 -9.78
C ARG A 270 -23.07 -8.53 -9.47
N SER A 271 -24.35 -8.65 -9.13
CA SER A 271 -24.99 -9.97 -9.10
C SER A 271 -24.87 -10.62 -10.49
N PRO A 272 -24.50 -11.91 -10.56
CA PRO A 272 -24.52 -12.64 -11.81
C PRO A 272 -25.97 -12.99 -12.18
N ALA A 273 -26.27 -12.79 -13.47
CA ALA A 273 -27.32 -13.42 -14.28
C ALA A 273 -28.72 -13.59 -13.65
N LEU A 274 -29.67 -12.79 -14.15
CA LEU A 274 -31.08 -13.17 -14.21
C LEU A 274 -31.23 -14.39 -15.15
N PRO A 275 -31.91 -15.48 -14.75
CA PRO A 275 -32.42 -16.42 -15.72
C PRO A 275 -33.64 -15.82 -16.40
N GLU A 276 -33.45 -15.53 -17.68
CA GLU A 276 -34.47 -15.52 -18.71
C GLU A 276 -35.38 -16.75 -18.56
N GLN A 277 -36.70 -16.54 -18.54
CA GLN A 277 -37.75 -17.33 -19.25
C GLN A 277 -39.13 -16.92 -18.74
N LEU A 278 -39.78 -16.05 -19.50
CA LEU A 278 -41.24 -15.93 -19.55
C LEU A 278 -41.81 -17.16 -20.30
N PRO A 279 -43.02 -17.59 -19.94
CA PRO A 279 -43.99 -17.89 -20.98
C PRO A 279 -45.18 -16.91 -20.91
N ARG A 280 -45.50 -16.38 -22.09
CA ARG A 280 -46.72 -15.63 -22.40
C ARG A 280 -47.92 -16.58 -22.57
N SER A 281 -49.10 -15.97 -22.47
CA SER A 281 -50.45 -16.47 -22.84
C SER A 281 -51.17 -17.24 -21.72
N GLY A 282 -52.39 -16.90 -21.32
CA GLY A 282 -53.36 -15.94 -21.85
C GLY A 282 -54.57 -15.82 -20.90
N SER A 283 -55.27 -14.70 -20.96
CA SER A 283 -56.70 -14.62 -21.30
C SER A 283 -57.71 -14.71 -20.14
N ALA A 284 -58.54 -13.66 -20.12
CA ALA A 284 -59.95 -13.59 -19.71
C ALA A 284 -60.34 -13.26 -18.25
N GLY A 285 -61.33 -12.36 -18.15
CA GLY A 285 -62.25 -12.16 -17.01
C GLY A 285 -61.83 -11.05 -16.06
N SER A 286 -62.31 -9.81 -16.20
CA SER A 286 -63.62 -9.32 -15.71
C SER A 286 -63.91 -9.72 -14.26
N THR A 287 -63.95 -8.74 -13.35
CA THR A 287 -65.08 -8.40 -12.45
C THR A 287 -64.60 -7.68 -11.17
N ILE A 288 -65.29 -6.57 -10.89
CA ILE A 288 -65.25 -5.70 -9.71
C ILE A 288 -65.61 -6.49 -8.43
N LEU A 289 -65.05 -6.13 -7.27
CA LEU A 289 -65.80 -5.96 -6.00
C LEU A 289 -64.92 -5.35 -4.89
N LEU A 290 -65.38 -4.18 -4.43
CA LEU A 290 -65.21 -3.49 -3.14
C LEU A 290 -63.82 -3.42 -2.48
#